data_AF-A0A973SXF3-F1
#
_entry.id   AF-A0A973SXF3-F1
#
_cell.length_a   1.000
_cell.length_b   1.000
_cell.length_c   1.000
_cell.angle_alpha   90.00
_cell.angle_beta   90.00
_cell.angle_gamma   90.00
#
_symmetry.space_group_name_H-M   'P 1'
#
loop_
_entity.id
_entity.type
_entity.pdbx_description
1 polymer ?
#
loop_
_entity_poly.entity_id
_entity_poly.type
_entity_poly.pdbx_seq_one_letter_code
_entity_poly.pdbx_strand_id
1 'polypeptide(L)'
;GTVLWMTGPKTVAEHVAPAIRAAAQEAGRTPPRVVCGLPVCVTDDPAAARARASEVFQVYGQLPSYRAMLDKEGAQGPADVAIVGDEKSVRAQLEELAEAGVTDFIGSIYSKAERTREFLKELT
;
A
#
# COMPACT_ATOMS: atom_id res chain seq x y z
N GLY A 1 -15.61 5.20 5.64
CA GLY A 1 -14.44 4.69 4.89
C GLY A 1 -13.22 5.44 5.32
N THR A 2 -12.04 4.96 4.93
CA THR A 2 -10.76 5.66 5.13
C THR A 2 -9.90 5.54 3.89
N VAL A 3 -8.96 6.47 3.71
CA VAL A 3 -7.95 6.46 2.65
C VAL A 3 -6.59 6.53 3.31
N LEU A 4 -5.72 5.59 2.98
CA LEU A 4 -4.40 5.40 3.57
C LEU A 4 -3.32 5.73 2.56
N TRP A 5 -2.18 6.20 3.05
CA TRP A 5 -0.96 6.38 2.26
C TRP A 5 0.24 5.95 3.10
N MET A 6 1.15 5.18 2.51
CA MET A 6 2.30 4.56 3.19
C MET A 6 1.90 3.68 4.39
N THR A 7 0.83 2.91 4.24
CA THR A 7 0.38 1.94 5.25
C THR A 7 0.32 0.58 4.59
N GLY A 8 1.19 -0.33 5.02
CA GLY A 8 1.32 -1.66 4.44
C GLY A 8 0.25 -2.66 4.93
N PRO A 9 0.31 -3.91 4.46
CA PRO A 9 -0.70 -4.93 4.76
C PRO A 9 -0.81 -5.22 6.26
N LYS A 10 0.30 -5.23 6.99
CA LYS A 10 0.30 -5.57 8.42
C LYS A 10 -0.52 -4.58 9.24
N THR A 11 -0.27 -3.29 9.09
CA THR A 11 -1.01 -2.25 9.82
C THR A 11 -2.46 -2.18 9.34
N VAL A 12 -2.74 -2.45 8.06
CA VAL A 12 -4.12 -2.56 7.60
C VAL A 12 -4.85 -3.68 8.34
N ALA A 13 -4.27 -4.89 8.37
CA ALA A 13 -4.88 -6.07 8.98
C ALA A 13 -5.01 -5.96 10.51
N GLU A 14 -3.98 -5.47 11.19
CA GLU A 14 -3.89 -5.49 12.65
C GLU A 14 -4.45 -4.24 13.32
N HIS A 15 -4.52 -3.11 12.61
CA HIS A 15 -4.88 -1.82 13.20
C HIS A 15 -6.05 -1.14 12.49
N VAL A 16 -5.96 -0.91 11.18
CA VAL A 16 -6.92 -0.04 10.48
C VAL A 16 -8.26 -0.75 10.25
N ALA A 17 -8.25 -1.89 9.57
CA ALA A 17 -9.46 -2.59 9.17
C ALA A 17 -10.29 -3.04 10.39
N PRO A 18 -9.72 -3.60 11.47
CA PRO A 18 -10.48 -3.96 12.66
C PRO A 18 -11.13 -2.74 13.32
N ALA A 19 -10.37 -1.65 13.53
CA ALA A 19 -10.86 -0.47 14.24
C ALA A 19 -12.04 0.20 13.51
N ILE A 20 -11.90 0.41 12.20
CA ILE A 20 -12.96 1.09 11.43
C ILE A 20 -14.20 0.20 11.24
N ARG A 21 -14.03 -1.12 11.16
CA ARG A 21 -15.15 -2.07 11.10
C ARG A 21 -15.92 -2.13 12.43
N ALA A 22 -15.23 -2.18 13.56
CA ALA A 22 -15.85 -2.14 14.88
C ALA A 22 -16.67 -0.86 15.07
N ALA A 23 -16.09 0.31 14.77
CA ALA A 23 -16.79 1.59 14.87
C ALA A 23 -18.03 1.67 13.94
N ALA A 24 -17.95 1.09 12.74
CA ALA A 24 -19.11 1.01 11.84
C ALA A 24 -20.21 0.11 12.40
N GLN A 25 -19.84 -1.05 12.95
CA GLN A 25 -20.77 -1.99 13.57
C GLN A 25 -21.48 -1.37 14.77
N GLU A 26 -20.75 -0.72 15.68
CA GLU A 26 -21.32 -0.01 16.83
C GLU A 26 -22.31 1.09 16.41
N ALA A 27 -22.04 1.74 15.28
CA ALA A 27 -22.92 2.75 14.71
C ALA A 27 -24.07 2.18 13.85
N GLY A 28 -24.22 0.85 13.75
CA GLY A 28 -25.24 0.20 12.91
C GLY A 28 -25.06 0.47 11.40
N ARG A 29 -23.84 0.73 10.94
CA ARG A 29 -23.49 1.04 9.55
C ARG A 29 -22.91 -0.18 8.84
N THR A 30 -22.98 -0.16 7.51
CA THR A 30 -22.33 -1.18 6.68
C THR A 30 -20.79 -1.14 6.80
N PRO A 31 -20.09 -2.25 6.51
CA PRO A 31 -18.63 -2.27 6.50
C PRO A 31 -18.05 -1.16 5.61
N PRO A 32 -17.16 -0.31 6.15
CA PRO A 32 -16.64 0.84 5.43
C PRO A 32 -15.54 0.43 4.45
N ARG A 33 -15.45 1.13 3.30
CA ARG A 33 -14.31 0.99 2.37
C ARG A 33 -12.99 1.41 3.03
N VAL A 34 -11.93 0.66 2.71
CA VAL A 34 -10.54 0.94 3.10
C VAL A 34 -9.73 1.07 1.81
N VAL A 35 -9.39 2.30 1.46
CA VAL A 35 -8.61 2.60 0.26
C VAL A 35 -7.13 2.66 0.66
N CYS A 36 -6.28 1.87 0.03
CA CYS A 36 -4.84 1.87 0.31
C CYS A 36 -4.04 2.39 -0.88
N GLY A 37 -3.33 3.50 -0.70
CA GLY A 37 -2.37 4.01 -1.67
C GLY A 37 -0.94 3.64 -1.29
N LEU A 38 -0.23 3.02 -2.22
CA LEU A 38 1.20 2.73 -2.09
C LEU A 38 1.94 3.00 -3.41
N PRO A 39 3.25 3.30 -3.36
CA PRO A 39 4.10 3.28 -4.54
C PRO A 39 4.03 1.93 -5.23
N VAL A 40 3.93 1.91 -6.56
CA VAL A 40 3.93 0.67 -7.36
C VAL A 40 4.85 0.76 -8.57
N CYS A 41 5.60 -0.31 -8.83
CA CYS A 41 6.48 -0.44 -9.98
C CYS A 41 6.59 -1.90 -10.42
N VAL A 42 6.14 -2.21 -11.63
CA VAL A 42 6.37 -3.51 -12.28
C VAL A 42 7.73 -3.48 -12.98
N THR A 43 8.65 -4.36 -12.59
CA THR A 43 10.03 -4.39 -13.08
C THR A 43 10.74 -5.70 -12.78
N ASP A 44 11.74 -6.04 -13.62
CA ASP A 44 12.66 -7.15 -13.36
C ASP A 44 13.87 -6.74 -12.48
N ASP A 45 13.99 -5.45 -12.12
CA ASP A 45 15.00 -4.93 -11.19
C ASP A 45 14.36 -4.28 -9.95
N PRO A 46 13.86 -5.10 -9.01
CA PRO A 46 13.17 -4.60 -7.83
C PRO A 46 14.11 -3.81 -6.89
N ALA A 47 15.42 -4.08 -6.92
CA ALA A 47 16.38 -3.38 -6.08
C ALA A 47 16.52 -1.91 -6.51
N ALA A 48 16.72 -1.66 -7.81
CA ALA A 48 16.78 -0.29 -8.33
C ALA A 48 15.45 0.46 -8.14
N ALA A 49 14.31 -0.22 -8.30
CA ALA A 49 13.01 0.38 -8.07
C ALA A 49 12.77 0.76 -6.60
N ARG A 50 13.23 -0.05 -5.63
CA ARG A 50 13.16 0.30 -4.19
C ARG A 50 14.10 1.45 -3.84
N ALA A 51 15.33 1.46 -4.38
CA ALA A 51 16.25 2.58 -4.20
C ALA A 51 15.62 3.90 -4.68
N ARG A 52 15.01 3.88 -5.88
CA ARG A 52 14.26 5.03 -6.42
C ARG A 52 13.08 5.43 -5.53
N ALA A 53 12.32 4.47 -5.00
CA ALA A 53 11.22 4.77 -4.07
C ALA A 53 11.73 5.45 -2.79
N SER A 54 12.88 5.01 -2.27
CA SER A 54 13.49 5.61 -1.08
C SER A 54 13.79 7.10 -1.28
N GLU A 55 14.25 7.49 -2.48
CA GLU A 55 14.51 8.90 -2.81
C GLU A 55 13.22 9.70 -2.99
N VAL A 56 12.31 9.21 -3.85
CA VAL A 56 11.09 9.93 -4.24
C VAL A 56 10.18 10.17 -3.03
N PHE A 57 10.10 9.19 -2.15
CA PHE A 57 9.13 9.19 -1.07
C PHE A 57 9.74 9.49 0.30
N GLN A 58 11.04 9.80 0.37
CA GLN A 58 11.80 9.99 1.62
C GLN A 58 11.07 10.84 2.68
N VAL A 59 10.41 11.92 2.23
CA VAL A 59 9.70 12.86 3.11
C VAL A 59 8.65 12.18 3.99
N TYR A 60 7.97 11.13 3.50
CA TYR A 60 6.95 10.42 4.27
C TYR A 60 7.54 9.62 5.44
N GLY A 61 8.82 9.24 5.36
CA GLY A 61 9.53 8.64 6.50
C GLY A 61 9.84 9.64 7.63
N GLN A 62 9.67 10.95 7.39
CA GLN A 62 10.02 12.01 8.34
C GLN A 62 8.79 12.67 8.97
N LEU A 63 7.63 12.56 8.31
CA LEU A 63 6.38 13.14 8.81
C LEU A 63 5.82 12.25 9.94
N PRO A 64 5.55 12.80 11.14
CA PRO A 64 5.23 11.99 12.32
C PRO A 64 4.07 11.00 12.14
N SER A 65 2.99 11.40 11.47
CA SER A 65 1.83 10.53 11.26
C SER A 65 2.13 9.34 10.35
N TYR A 66 2.93 9.53 9.30
CA TYR A 66 3.34 8.48 8.36
C TYR A 66 4.39 7.56 8.96
N ARG A 67 5.37 8.16 9.67
CA ARG A 67 6.38 7.41 10.43
C ARG A 67 5.73 6.44 11.41
N ALA A 68 4.70 6.86 12.12
CA ALA A 68 3.98 6.00 13.06
C ALA A 68 3.33 4.77 12.39
N MET A 69 2.89 4.87 11.12
CA MET A 69 2.37 3.73 10.37
C MET A 69 3.51 2.83 9.89
N LEU A 70 4.59 3.41 9.36
CA LEU A 70 5.79 2.66 8.95
C LEU A 70 6.43 1.91 10.14
N ASP A 71 6.40 2.47 11.35
CA ASP A 71 6.86 1.79 12.57
C ASP A 71 6.00 0.55 12.89
N LYS A 72 4.68 0.62 12.69
CA LYS A 72 3.78 -0.53 12.88
C LYS A 72 4.06 -1.63 11.86
N GLU A 73 4.42 -1.26 10.64
CA GLU A 73 4.90 -2.20 9.61
C GLU A 73 6.26 -2.83 9.96
N GLY A 74 7.06 -2.18 10.82
CA GLY A 74 8.48 -2.54 10.99
C GLY A 74 9.36 -2.09 9.82
N ALA A 75 8.86 -1.18 8.98
CA ALA A 75 9.56 -0.62 7.83
C ALA A 75 10.62 0.39 8.28
N GLN A 76 11.80 0.37 7.68
CA GLN A 76 12.80 1.43 7.86
C GLN A 76 12.38 2.69 7.12
N GLY A 77 11.72 2.56 5.97
CA GLY A 77 11.19 3.70 5.24
C GLY A 77 10.13 3.35 4.19
N PRO A 78 9.68 4.36 3.42
CA PRO A 78 8.62 4.19 2.43
C PRO A 78 8.91 3.15 1.34
N ALA A 79 10.19 2.89 1.04
CA ALA A 79 10.59 1.87 0.07
C ALA A 79 10.23 0.44 0.50
N ASP A 80 10.13 0.18 1.81
CA ASP A 80 9.86 -1.15 2.35
C ASP A 80 8.38 -1.54 2.22
N VAL A 81 7.49 -0.55 2.08
CA VAL A 81 6.05 -0.74 1.84
C VAL A 81 5.67 -0.53 0.37
N ALA A 82 6.64 -0.28 -0.50
CA ALA A 82 6.39 -0.13 -1.94
C ALA A 82 6.08 -1.49 -2.59
N ILE A 83 5.07 -1.51 -3.46
CA ILE A 83 4.66 -2.68 -4.22
C ILE A 83 5.57 -2.80 -5.45
N VAL A 84 6.56 -3.69 -5.38
CA VAL A 84 7.63 -3.76 -6.39
C VAL A 84 7.94 -5.21 -6.75
N GLY A 85 8.08 -5.48 -8.05
CA GLY A 85 8.50 -6.77 -8.58
C GLY A 85 8.02 -6.98 -10.01
N ASP A 86 8.14 -8.22 -10.51
CA ASP A 86 7.47 -8.61 -11.75
C ASP A 86 5.94 -8.67 -11.55
N GLU A 87 5.19 -8.91 -12.62
CA GLU A 87 3.73 -8.95 -12.63
C GLU A 87 3.18 -9.96 -11.60
N LYS A 88 3.83 -11.11 -11.47
CA LYS A 88 3.41 -12.16 -10.52
C LYS A 88 3.62 -11.70 -9.08
N SER A 89 4.77 -11.13 -8.77
CA SER A 89 5.12 -10.65 -7.43
C SER A 89 4.26 -9.46 -7.04
N VAL A 90 4.01 -8.53 -7.97
CA VAL A 90 3.11 -7.39 -7.73
C VAL A 90 1.68 -7.88 -7.51
N ARG A 91 1.19 -8.83 -8.30
CA ARG A 91 -0.14 -9.43 -8.08
C ARG A 91 -0.29 -10.03 -6.69
N ALA A 92 0.68 -10.83 -6.25
CA ALA A 92 0.67 -11.45 -4.93
C ALA A 92 0.64 -10.41 -3.79
N GLN A 93 1.43 -9.33 -3.91
CA GLN A 93 1.41 -8.23 -2.94
C GLN A 93 0.06 -7.48 -2.90
N LEU A 94 -0.62 -7.34 -4.04
CA LEU A 94 -1.96 -6.74 -4.09
C LEU A 94 -3.04 -7.67 -3.51
N GLU A 95 -2.90 -8.98 -3.71
CA GLU A 95 -3.74 -10.00 -3.06
C GLU A 95 -3.57 -9.96 -1.54
N GLU A 96 -2.34 -9.84 -1.04
CA GLU A 96 -2.06 -9.67 0.39
C GLU A 96 -2.73 -8.42 0.98
N LEU A 97 -2.73 -7.29 0.26
CA LEU A 97 -3.48 -6.10 0.68
C LEU A 97 -4.99 -6.36 0.75
N ALA A 98 -5.55 -7.06 -0.23
CA ALA A 98 -6.97 -7.41 -0.24
C ALA A 98 -7.33 -8.30 0.96
N GLU A 99 -6.51 -9.32 1.24
CA GLU A 99 -6.66 -10.21 2.40
C GLU A 99 -6.53 -9.45 3.73
N ALA A 100 -5.64 -8.46 3.81
CA ALA A 100 -5.50 -7.57 4.96
C ALA A 100 -6.75 -6.70 5.20
N GLY A 101 -7.63 -6.56 4.20
CA GLY A 101 -8.89 -5.84 4.30
C GLY A 101 -8.94 -4.53 3.53
N VAL A 102 -7.99 -4.28 2.63
CA VAL A 102 -8.09 -3.22 1.61
C VAL A 102 -9.23 -3.55 0.65
N THR A 103 -10.10 -2.59 0.39
CA THR A 103 -11.22 -2.74 -0.56
C THR A 103 -10.95 -2.08 -1.91
N ASP A 104 -10.08 -1.07 -1.93
CA ASP A 104 -9.72 -0.34 -3.14
C ASP A 104 -8.22 0.00 -3.08
N PHE A 105 -7.48 -0.24 -4.16
CA PHE A 105 -6.05 0.08 -4.23
C PHE A 105 -5.80 1.31 -5.13
N ILE A 106 -4.97 2.25 -4.67
CA ILE A 106 -4.47 3.37 -5.46
C ILE A 106 -2.99 3.13 -5.77
N GLY A 107 -2.69 2.68 -6.99
CA GLY A 107 -1.33 2.50 -7.47
C GLY A 107 -0.64 3.83 -7.81
N SER A 108 0.27 4.30 -6.96
CA SER A 108 1.10 5.46 -7.25
C SER A 108 2.30 5.04 -8.10
N ILE A 109 2.14 5.12 -9.43
CA ILE A 109 3.19 4.77 -10.38
C ILE A 109 4.30 5.83 -10.32
N TYR A 110 5.54 5.40 -10.03
CA TYR A 110 6.68 6.30 -9.85
C TYR A 110 7.89 5.98 -10.74
N SER A 111 7.85 4.85 -11.45
CA SER A 111 8.85 4.42 -12.43
C SER A 111 8.21 3.44 -13.42
N LYS A 112 8.87 3.18 -14.55
CA LYS A 112 8.44 2.21 -15.59
C LYS A 112 6.93 2.32 -15.89
N ALA A 113 6.50 3.54 -16.22
CA ALA A 113 5.09 3.91 -16.17
C ALA A 113 4.19 3.08 -17.09
N GLU A 114 4.62 2.79 -18.32
CA GLU A 114 3.80 2.01 -19.26
C GLU A 114 3.59 0.57 -18.80
N ARG A 115 4.65 -0.21 -18.51
CA ARG A 115 4.53 -1.59 -18.03
C ARG A 115 3.68 -1.70 -16.77
N THR A 116 3.91 -0.80 -15.81
CA THR A 116 3.13 -0.76 -14.56
C THR A 116 1.66 -0.44 -14.85
N ARG A 117 1.39 0.53 -15.72
CA ARG A 117 0.03 0.93 -16.08
C ARG A 117 -0.71 -0.14 -16.88
N GLU A 118 -0.03 -0.83 -17.79
CA GLU A 118 -0.59 -1.96 -18.55
C GLU A 118 -1.03 -3.07 -17.61
N PHE A 119 -0.13 -3.53 -16.74
CA PHE A 119 -0.46 -4.54 -15.73
C PHE A 119 -1.65 -4.11 -14.85
N LEU A 120 -1.67 -2.87 -14.34
CA LEU A 120 -2.77 -2.41 -13.48
C LEU A 120 -4.14 -2.38 -14.19
N LYS A 121 -4.19 -2.20 -15.52
CA LYS A 121 -5.44 -2.27 -16.30
C LYS A 121 -5.97 -3.70 -16.43
N GLU A 122 -5.12 -4.71 -16.25
CA GLU A 122 -5.52 -6.12 -16.31
C GLU A 122 -6.14 -6.62 -14.99
N LEU A 123 -6.11 -5.81 -13.93
CA LEU A 123 -6.60 -6.16 -12.59
C LEU A 123 -8.08 -5.81 -12.34
N THR A 124 -8.75 -5.18 -13.30
CA THR A 124 -10.19 -4.81 -13.22
C THR A 124 -11.12 -5.98 -13.47
#